data_AF-A0A2W4MCN6-F1
#
_entry.id   AF-A0A2W4MCN6-F1
#
_cell.length_a   1.000
_cell.length_b   1.000
_cell.length_c   1.000
_cell.angle_alpha   90.00
_cell.angle_beta   90.00
_cell.angle_gamma   90.00
#
_symmetry.space_group_name_H-M   'P 1'
#
loop_
_entity.id
_entity.type
_entity.pdbx_description
1 polymer ?
#
loop_
_entity_poly.entity_id
_entity_poly.type
_entity_poly.pdbx_seq_one_letter_code
_entity_poly.pdbx_strand_id
1 'polypeptide(L)' 'MSQTRTEIAALLERHGLRPRHRLGQHFLADPNVTSRIVAAAGVGPGDRVVEIGA' A
#
# COMPACT_ATOMS: atom_id res chain seq x y z
N MET A 1 -2.81 -2.00 9.34
CA MET A 1 -1.34 -1.93 9.30
C MET A 1 -0.98 -0.53 8.82
N SER A 2 -0.14 0.17 9.55
CA SER A 2 0.35 1.50 9.17
C SER A 2 1.77 1.30 8.66
N GLN A 3 2.01 1.36 7.35
CA GLN A 3 3.38 1.40 6.83
C GLN A 3 3.81 2.85 6.67
N THR A 4 4.81 3.26 7.42
CA THR A 4 5.50 4.55 7.25
C THR A 4 6.52 4.45 6.11
N ARG A 5 6.97 5.59 5.61
CA ARG A 5 8.04 5.65 4.59
C ARG A 5 9.30 4.89 5.02
N THR A 6 9.67 4.97 6.29
CA THR A 6 10.85 4.30 6.85
C THR A 6 10.67 2.79 6.85
N GLU A 7 9.48 2.29 7.23
CA GLU A 7 9.18 0.85 7.20
C GLU A 7 9.16 0.30 5.78
N ILE A 8 8.63 1.05 4.82
CA ILE A 8 8.65 0.68 3.39
C ILE A 8 10.09 0.62 2.88
N ALA A 9 10.91 1.64 3.18
CA ALA A 9 12.31 1.66 2.77
C ALA A 9 13.08 0.46 3.37
N ALA A 10 12.91 0.20 4.66
CA ALA A 10 13.53 -0.93 5.33
C ALA A 10 13.06 -2.28 4.77
N LEU A 11 11.78 -2.42 4.41
CA LEU A 11 11.25 -3.63 3.79
C LEU A 11 11.90 -3.88 2.42
N LEU A 12 11.95 -2.85 1.57
CA LEU A 12 12.58 -2.95 0.25
C LEU A 12 14.06 -3.31 0.38
N GLU A 13 14.78 -2.67 1.30
CA GLU A 13 16.20 -2.94 1.55
C GLU A 13 16.45 -4.38 2.02
N ARG A 14 15.65 -4.89 2.97
CA ARG A 14 15.76 -6.28 3.45
C ARG A 14 15.60 -7.31 2.34
N HIS A 15 14.83 -6.99 1.29
CA HIS A 15 14.63 -7.86 0.14
C HIS A 15 15.54 -7.53 -1.05
N GLY A 16 16.46 -6.58 -0.91
CA GLY A 16 17.34 -6.15 -2.01
C GLY A 16 16.60 -5.50 -3.17
N LEU A 17 15.41 -4.94 -2.91
CA LEU A 17 14.53 -4.35 -3.91
C LEU A 17 14.69 -2.84 -3.97
N ARG A 18 14.40 -2.27 -5.13
CA ARG A 18 14.21 -0.83 -5.33
C ARG A 18 12.92 -0.57 -6.11
N PRO A 19 12.19 0.52 -5.82
CA PRO A 19 11.00 0.88 -6.58
C PRO A 19 11.33 1.07 -8.07
N ARG A 20 10.51 0.51 -8.94
CA ARG A 20 10.71 0.56 -10.39
C ARG A 20 9.76 1.59 -10.99
N HIS A 21 10.27 2.78 -11.29
CA HIS A 21 9.47 3.87 -11.87
C HIS A 21 8.73 3.46 -13.15
N ARG A 22 9.39 2.67 -14.02
CA ARG A 22 8.76 2.15 -15.26
C ARG A 22 7.55 1.24 -15.04
N LEU A 23 7.36 0.73 -13.82
CA LEU A 23 6.21 -0.09 -13.43
C LEU A 23 5.18 0.72 -12.63
N GLY A 24 5.39 2.03 -12.43
CA GLY A 24 4.49 2.87 -11.63
C GLY A 24 4.45 2.51 -10.15
N GLN A 25 5.52 1.91 -9.59
CA GLN A 25 5.55 1.54 -8.17
C GLN A 25 5.65 2.78 -7.27
N HIS A 26 4.51 3.16 -6.68
CA HIS A 26 4.39 4.17 -5.64
C HIS A 26 3.64 3.57 -4.46
N PHE A 27 4.26 3.58 -3.27
CA PHE A 27 3.72 2.93 -2.08
C PHE A 27 2.97 3.92 -1.19
N LEU A 28 1.82 3.52 -0.65
CA LEU A 28 1.09 4.30 0.36
C LEU A 28 1.88 4.29 1.68
N ALA A 29 2.32 5.46 2.11
CA ALA A 29 3.10 5.66 3.34
C ALA A 29 2.32 6.38 4.46
N ASP A 30 1.07 6.78 4.18
CA ASP A 30 0.18 7.47 5.12
C ASP A 30 -1.04 6.59 5.45
N PRO A 31 -1.16 6.12 6.71
CA PRO A 31 -2.28 5.29 7.15
C PRO A 31 -3.64 5.99 7.08
N ASN A 32 -3.67 7.32 7.19
CA ASN A 32 -4.91 8.09 7.08
C ASN A 32 -5.44 8.05 5.65
N VAL A 33 -4.55 8.10 4.66
CA VAL A 33 -4.93 7.96 3.24
C VAL A 33 -5.49 6.56 2.99
N THR A 34 -4.82 5.51 3.46
CA THR A 34 -5.31 4.13 3.33
C THR A 34 -6.70 3.97 3.93
N SER A 35 -6.92 4.50 5.14
CA SER A 35 -8.22 4.44 5.82
C SER A 35 -9.32 5.18 5.05
N ARG A 36 -8.99 6.33 4.46
CA ARG A 36 -9.91 7.11 3.62
C ARG A 36 -10.27 6.40 2.32
N ILE A 37 -9.32 5.69 1.70
CA ILE A 37 -9.59 4.88 0.50
C ILE A 37 -10.57 3.76 0.83
N VAL A 38 -10.34 3.01 1.90
CA VAL A 38 -11.22 1.92 2.34
C VAL A 38 -12.61 2.45 2.67
N ALA A 39 -12.71 3.56 3.40
CA ALA A 39 -13.99 4.18 3.72
C ALA A 39 -14.74 4.66 2.47
N ALA A 40 -14.03 5.25 1.49
CA ALA A 40 -14.61 5.69 0.23
C ALA A 40 -15.06 4.52 -0.67
N ALA A 41 -14.38 3.37 -0.58
CA ALA A 41 -14.76 2.16 -1.31
C ALA A 41 -16.03 1.50 -0.75
N GLY A 42 -16.45 1.85 0.48
CA GLY A 42 -17.68 1.35 1.08
C GLY A 42 -17.71 -0.16 1.33
N VAL A 43 -16.53 -0.80 1.37
CA VAL A 43 -16.41 -2.25 1.54
C VAL A 43 -16.84 -2.67 2.95
N GLY A 44 -17.62 -3.74 3.03
CA GLY A 44 -18.14 -4.32 4.26
C GLY A 44 -17.83 -5.81 4.42
N PRO A 45 -18.21 -6.39 5.57
CA PRO A 45 -18.07 -7.82 5.80
C PRO A 45 -18.83 -8.62 4.74
N GLY A 46 -18.14 -9.58 4.11
CA GLY A 46 -18.72 -10.45 3.07
C GLY A 46 -18.50 -9.96 1.64
N ASP A 47 -18.04 -8.72 1.44
CA ASP A 47 -17.69 -8.23 0.12
C ASP A 47 -16.44 -8.93 -0.42
N ARG A 48 -16.46 -9.18 -1.74
CA ARG A 48 -15.30 -9.70 -2.46
C ARG A 48 -14.54 -8.52 -3.06
N VAL A 49 -13.30 -8.33 -2.61
CA VAL A 49 -12.44 -7.24 -3.07
C VAL A 49 -11.36 -7.80 -4.01
N VAL A 50 -11.11 -7.11 -5.11
CA VAL A 50 -9.96 -7.35 -5.99
C VAL A 50 -9.00 -6.19 -5.84
N GLU A 51 -7.78 -6.49 -5.41
CA GLU A 51 -6.68 -5.52 -5.30
C GLU A 51 -5.67 -5.74 -6.43
N ILE A 52 -5.18 -4.65 -7.02
CA ILE A 52 -4.21 -4.67 -8.12
C ILE A 52 -3.00 -3.84 -7.70
N GLY A 53 -1.82 -4.46 -7.65
CA GLY A 53 -0.55 -3.78 -7.34
C GLY A 53 -0.22 -3.68 -5.84
N ALA A 54 -0.38 -4.78 -5.10
CA ALA A 54 -0.02 -4.93 -3.69
C ALA A 54 1.49 -5.10 -3.45
#